data_AF-A0A3B0BBE5-F1
#
_entry.id   AF-A0A3B0BBE5-F1
#
_cell.length_a   1.000
_cell.length_b   1.000
_cell.length_c   1.000
_cell.angle_alpha   90.00
_cell.angle_beta   90.00
_cell.angle_gamma   90.00
#
_symmetry.space_group_name_H-M   'P 1'
#
loop_
_entity.id
_entity.type
_entity.pdbx_description
1 polymer ?
#
loop_
_entity_poly.entity_id
_entity_poly.type
_entity_poly.pdbx_seq_one_letter_code
_entity_poly.pdbx_strand_id
1 'polypeptide(L)'
;MCLARTDSASGLGRLRRLVSCTRGVSSPVCGLDIPTEAAARSESSTCRCTQSTNTRRGSVMTDSNSYSRERIADAIGNRRWPTMKRSLLFHDRTPDECWPWQGWVDRFGYGRAYPDGARANSSGAHRVVWILLNGPLDSSIQIDHRCHDYTKCSLARDCPHRRCVNPHHLEPVTALENGLRSNSPVSNNARKTHCIRGHEFNAENTLPHGNGYGRKCRVCEAIRSRTRRAELGIKPRIARRRIEIPE
;
A
#
# COMPACT_ATOMS: atom_id res chain seq x y z
N MET A 1 -39.91 -4.59 56.24
CA MET A 1 -38.74 -3.97 56.88
C MET A 1 -38.15 -2.98 55.89
N CYS A 2 -38.76 -1.80 55.77
CA CYS A 2 -38.51 -0.56 56.52
C CYS A 2 -37.35 0.27 55.94
N LEU A 3 -37.77 1.40 55.36
CA LEU A 3 -37.02 2.53 54.82
C LEU A 3 -36.17 3.23 55.88
N ALA A 4 -35.13 3.96 55.46
CA ALA A 4 -34.91 5.37 55.84
C ALA A 4 -33.68 5.98 55.17
N ARG A 5 -33.88 7.16 54.56
CA ARG A 5 -32.90 8.25 54.47
C ARG A 5 -32.88 8.98 55.83
N THR A 6 -31.77 9.61 56.21
CA THR A 6 -31.69 11.00 56.71
C THR A 6 -30.26 11.42 57.07
N ASP A 7 -30.08 12.73 57.08
CA ASP A 7 -28.87 13.56 57.04
C ASP A 7 -28.07 13.74 58.36
N SER A 8 -26.86 14.29 58.15
CA SER A 8 -26.19 15.39 58.88
C SER A 8 -25.66 15.25 60.33
N ALA A 9 -24.40 15.71 60.45
CA ALA A 9 -23.83 16.63 61.44
C ALA A 9 -22.78 16.10 62.46
N SER A 10 -21.56 16.64 62.28
CA SER A 10 -20.70 17.28 63.30
C SER A 10 -19.91 16.44 64.31
N GLY A 11 -18.57 16.62 64.32
CA GLY A 11 -17.72 16.20 65.45
C GLY A 11 -16.20 16.14 65.24
N LEU A 12 -15.56 17.30 65.11
CA LEU A 12 -14.21 17.69 65.59
C LEU A 12 -13.00 16.70 65.55
N GLY A 13 -11.99 17.08 64.76
CA GLY A 13 -10.64 17.38 65.28
C GLY A 13 -9.51 16.36 65.06
N ARG A 14 -8.54 16.70 64.20
CA ARG A 14 -7.08 16.78 64.52
C ARG A 14 -6.21 17.23 63.32
N LEU A 15 -5.61 18.41 63.51
CA LEU A 15 -4.24 18.85 63.17
C LEU A 15 -3.67 18.55 61.77
N ARG A 16 -3.63 19.59 60.92
CA ARG A 16 -2.73 19.70 59.76
C ARG A 16 -1.36 20.21 60.22
N ARG A 17 -0.28 19.49 59.89
CA ARG A 17 1.08 20.02 59.90
C ARG A 17 1.36 20.75 58.57
N LEU A 18 1.75 22.01 58.71
CA LEU A 18 2.32 22.84 57.66
C LEU A 18 3.79 22.44 57.46
N VAL A 19 4.20 22.24 56.22
CA VAL A 19 5.62 22.32 55.82
C VAL A 19 5.70 23.41 54.76
N SER A 20 6.27 24.53 55.18
CA SER A 20 6.72 25.65 54.36
C SER A 20 8.00 25.24 53.63
N CYS A 21 8.10 25.54 52.33
CA CYS A 21 9.37 25.53 51.61
C CYS A 21 9.54 26.89 50.94
N THR A 22 10.55 27.63 51.40
CA THR A 22 10.91 28.99 51.03
C THR A 22 11.67 29.05 49.72
N ARG A 23 11.38 30.09 48.92
CA ARG A 23 12.09 30.46 47.70
C ARG A 23 13.55 30.81 48.00
N GLY A 24 14.48 30.28 47.21
CA GLY A 24 15.88 30.68 47.18
C GLY A 24 16.29 30.96 45.73
N VAL A 25 16.74 32.20 45.48
CA VAL A 25 17.18 32.72 44.19
C VAL A 25 18.68 32.56 44.09
N SER A 26 19.21 32.03 42.98
CA SER A 26 20.63 32.11 42.63
C SER A 26 20.79 31.93 41.11
N SER A 27 20.96 33.05 40.39
CA SER A 27 21.50 33.08 39.02
C SER A 27 22.92 33.65 39.08
N PRO A 28 23.90 33.05 38.39
CA PRO A 28 25.13 33.73 38.05
C PRO A 28 25.06 34.36 36.65
N VAL A 29 25.79 35.46 36.57
CA VAL A 29 25.96 36.42 35.50
C VAL A 29 26.60 35.78 34.26
N CYS A 30 26.05 36.07 33.07
CA CYS A 30 26.79 36.01 31.81
C CYS A 30 26.48 37.29 31.02
N GLY A 31 27.48 38.18 30.95
CA GLY A 31 27.43 39.40 30.17
C GLY A 31 27.67 39.10 28.70
N LEU A 32 26.93 39.79 27.84
CA LEU A 32 27.36 40.13 26.49
C LEU A 32 26.79 41.50 26.15
N ASP A 33 27.70 42.36 25.72
CA ASP A 33 27.55 43.76 25.40
C ASP A 33 26.56 44.02 24.25
N ILE A 34 25.78 45.09 24.40
CA ILE A 34 24.96 45.71 23.36
C ILE A 34 25.75 46.91 22.83
N PRO A 35 25.89 47.06 21.50
CA PRO A 35 26.05 48.38 20.90
C PRO A 35 24.77 48.84 20.19
N THR A 36 24.53 50.12 20.35
CA THR A 36 23.40 50.96 19.92
C THR A 36 23.31 51.21 18.42
N GLU A 37 22.09 51.53 17.97
CA GLU A 37 21.68 51.90 16.61
C GLU A 37 22.43 53.10 16.01
N ALA A 38 22.66 53.07 14.68
CA ALA A 38 22.55 54.24 13.80
C ALA A 38 22.37 53.85 12.32
N ALA A 39 21.55 54.65 11.63
CA ALA A 39 20.95 54.52 10.31
C ALA A 39 21.89 54.42 9.08
N ALA A 40 21.39 53.84 7.97
CA ALA A 40 21.33 54.47 6.63
C ALA A 40 20.69 53.56 5.57
N ARG A 41 20.17 54.18 4.50
CA ARG A 41 19.27 53.67 3.46
C ARG A 41 19.98 53.02 2.26
N SER A 42 19.16 52.39 1.42
CA SER A 42 19.20 52.28 -0.06
C SER A 42 19.78 51.00 -0.70
N GLU A 43 18.91 50.38 -1.51
CA GLU A 43 19.09 49.76 -2.83
C GLU A 43 20.37 48.96 -3.13
N SER A 44 20.21 47.67 -3.48
CA SER A 44 20.77 47.08 -4.71
C SER A 44 20.56 45.57 -4.72
N SER A 45 20.15 45.09 -5.88
CA SER A 45 20.08 43.71 -6.32
C SER A 45 21.36 42.92 -6.05
N THR A 46 21.21 41.64 -5.72
CA THR A 46 21.95 40.54 -6.35
C THR A 46 21.39 39.18 -5.94
N CYS A 47 20.84 38.48 -6.93
CA CYS A 47 20.63 37.06 -6.90
C CYS A 47 22.00 36.37 -6.97
N ARG A 48 22.29 35.41 -6.09
CA ARG A 48 23.40 34.47 -6.29
C ARG A 48 23.14 33.14 -5.58
N CYS A 49 22.88 32.11 -6.40
CA CYS A 49 23.02 30.71 -6.01
C CYS A 49 24.48 30.41 -5.69
N THR A 50 24.74 29.71 -4.58
CA THR A 50 25.98 28.94 -4.39
C THR A 50 25.62 27.51 -3.99
N GLN A 51 26.45 26.62 -4.52
CA GLN A 51 26.17 25.23 -4.82
C GLN A 51 26.30 24.30 -3.61
N SER A 52 25.48 23.25 -3.66
CA SER A 52 25.68 21.92 -3.09
C SER A 52 27.14 21.56 -2.78
N THR A 53 27.38 21.13 -1.53
CA THR A 53 28.25 19.97 -1.28
C THR A 53 27.49 18.97 -0.41
N ASN A 54 26.68 18.15 -1.08
CA ASN A 54 26.24 16.86 -0.56
C ASN A 54 27.44 15.92 -0.48
N THR A 55 27.81 15.47 0.72
CA THR A 55 28.40 14.14 0.92
C THR A 55 28.13 13.67 2.35
N ARG A 56 26.99 12.99 2.55
CA ARG A 56 26.99 11.82 3.43
C ARG A 56 26.47 10.63 2.66
N ARG A 57 27.43 9.76 2.32
CA ARG A 57 27.19 8.40 1.84
C ARG A 57 26.27 7.67 2.80
N GLY A 58 25.37 6.90 2.20
CA GLY A 58 24.30 6.20 2.86
C GLY A 58 24.79 5.15 3.85
N SER A 59 24.04 5.07 4.93
CA SER A 59 23.63 3.79 5.49
C SER A 59 22.12 3.76 5.33
N VAL A 60 21.62 2.97 4.38
CA VAL A 60 20.21 2.56 4.40
C VAL A 60 20.09 1.68 5.64
N MET A 61 19.67 2.27 6.77
CA MET A 61 19.18 1.47 7.88
C MET A 61 17.95 0.72 7.33
N THR A 62 18.14 -0.57 7.04
CA THR A 62 17.02 -1.51 6.90
C THR A 62 16.44 -1.65 8.31
N ASP A 63 15.64 -0.67 8.71
CA ASP A 63 15.08 -0.62 10.04
C ASP A 63 13.95 -1.66 10.07
N SER A 64 14.31 -2.88 10.46
CA SER A 64 13.40 -4.00 10.71
C SER A 64 12.35 -3.67 11.78
N ASN A 65 12.39 -2.46 12.35
CA ASN A 65 11.47 -1.94 13.34
C ASN A 65 10.57 -0.78 12.85
N SER A 66 10.45 -0.58 11.52
CA SER A 66 9.68 0.54 10.97
C SER A 66 8.20 0.54 11.38
N TYR A 67 7.61 -0.56 11.83
CA TYR A 67 6.23 -0.61 12.29
C TYR A 67 6.10 -1.14 13.73
N SER A 68 6.92 -0.60 14.65
CA SER A 68 6.82 -0.92 16.08
C SER A 68 5.43 -0.64 16.66
N ARG A 69 5.08 -1.35 17.74
CA ARG A 69 3.80 -1.19 18.44
C ARG A 69 3.59 0.26 18.90
N GLU A 70 4.65 0.90 19.38
CA GLU A 70 4.64 2.28 19.87
C GLU A 70 4.35 3.26 18.73
N ARG A 71 5.01 3.11 17.58
CA ARG A 71 4.75 3.94 16.40
C ARG A 71 3.32 3.78 15.91
N ILE A 72 2.80 2.55 15.89
CA ILE A 72 1.41 2.29 15.51
C ILE A 72 0.44 2.94 16.52
N ALA A 73 0.72 2.83 17.82
CA ALA A 73 -0.11 3.44 18.85
C ALA A 73 -0.13 4.97 18.75
N ASP A 74 1.03 5.60 18.53
CA ASP A 74 1.16 7.04 18.29
C ASP A 74 0.43 7.47 17.03
N ALA A 75 0.62 6.73 15.92
CA ALA A 75 -0.08 6.99 14.67
C ALA A 75 -1.60 6.85 14.83
N ILE A 76 -2.12 5.91 15.63
CA ILE A 76 -3.57 5.86 15.92
C ILE A 76 -3.98 7.06 16.79
N GLY A 77 -3.18 7.39 17.79
CA GLY A 77 -3.42 8.44 18.78
C GLY A 77 -4.73 8.24 19.53
N ASN A 78 -5.41 9.34 19.83
CA ASN A 78 -6.66 9.35 20.59
C ASN A 78 -7.91 9.00 19.75
N ARG A 79 -7.75 8.60 18.47
CA ARG A 79 -8.87 8.24 17.60
C ARG A 79 -9.68 7.08 18.20
N ARG A 80 -11.01 7.20 18.13
CA ARG A 80 -11.95 6.16 18.56
C ARG A 80 -12.14 5.10 17.47
N TRP A 81 -11.08 4.35 17.17
CA TRP A 81 -11.07 3.27 16.16
C TRP A 81 -10.89 1.89 16.79
N PRO A 82 -11.93 1.32 17.44
CA PRO A 82 -11.79 0.06 18.18
C PRO A 82 -11.34 -1.10 17.28
N THR A 83 -11.85 -1.18 16.05
CA THR A 83 -11.45 -2.21 15.09
C THR A 83 -9.99 -2.06 14.64
N MET A 84 -9.52 -0.82 14.44
CA MET A 84 -8.12 -0.58 14.08
C MET A 84 -7.19 -0.97 15.22
N LYS A 85 -7.52 -0.53 16.44
CA LYS A 85 -6.76 -0.88 17.66
C LYS A 85 -6.70 -2.40 17.84
N ARG A 86 -7.83 -3.11 17.73
CA ARG A 86 -7.85 -4.58 17.80
C ARG A 86 -7.10 -5.25 16.65
N SER A 87 -7.09 -4.66 15.45
CA SER A 87 -6.41 -5.28 14.29
C SER A 87 -4.92 -4.97 14.21
N LEU A 88 -4.43 -3.90 14.86
CA LEU A 88 -3.03 -3.44 14.80
C LEU A 88 -2.26 -3.57 16.12
N LEU A 89 -2.94 -3.55 17.27
CA LEU A 89 -2.32 -3.55 18.61
C LEU A 89 -2.58 -4.87 19.37
N PHE A 90 -3.02 -5.93 18.70
CA PHE A 90 -3.32 -7.22 19.32
C PHE A 90 -2.23 -8.25 18.99
N HIS A 91 -1.63 -8.89 19.99
CA HIS A 91 -0.50 -9.85 19.92
C HIS A 91 0.91 -9.28 19.69
N ASP A 92 1.90 -10.12 20.03
CA ASP A 92 3.31 -10.01 19.62
C ASP A 92 3.35 -10.26 18.11
N ARG A 93 3.78 -9.26 17.35
CA ARG A 93 3.68 -9.25 15.89
C ARG A 93 5.07 -9.28 15.30
N THR A 94 5.31 -10.24 14.43
CA THR A 94 6.51 -10.27 13.60
C THR A 94 6.23 -9.60 12.24
N PRO A 95 7.27 -9.03 11.60
CA PRO A 95 7.17 -8.52 10.23
C PRO A 95 6.69 -9.55 9.21
N ASP A 96 6.94 -10.83 9.47
CA ASP A 96 6.72 -11.94 8.54
C ASP A 96 5.32 -12.57 8.62
N GLU A 97 4.56 -12.25 9.68
CA GLU A 97 3.22 -12.81 9.90
C GLU A 97 2.11 -11.94 9.30
N CYS A 98 1.06 -12.59 8.80
CA CYS A 98 -0.14 -11.85 8.40
C CYS A 98 -0.89 -11.33 9.62
N TRP A 99 -1.28 -10.06 9.58
CA TRP A 99 -2.10 -9.44 10.63
C TRP A 99 -3.57 -9.42 10.16
N PRO A 100 -4.42 -10.36 10.57
CA PRO A 100 -5.78 -10.45 10.06
C PRO A 100 -6.65 -9.29 10.56
N TRP A 101 -7.33 -8.62 9.63
CA TRP A 101 -8.35 -7.62 9.92
C TRP A 101 -9.47 -8.23 10.74
N GLN A 102 -9.79 -7.60 11.88
CA GLN A 102 -10.78 -8.09 12.83
C GLN A 102 -12.18 -7.48 12.61
N GLY A 103 -12.31 -6.57 11.63
CA GLY A 103 -13.55 -5.87 11.33
C GLY A 103 -14.42 -6.53 10.27
N TRP A 104 -15.35 -5.74 9.72
CA TRP A 104 -16.18 -6.19 8.60
C TRP A 104 -15.33 -6.50 7.38
N VAL A 105 -15.70 -7.58 6.70
CA VAL A 105 -15.11 -8.08 5.47
C VAL A 105 -16.18 -8.07 4.40
N ASP A 106 -15.85 -7.60 3.21
CA ASP A 106 -16.80 -7.55 2.10
C ASP A 106 -17.00 -8.92 1.43
N ARG A 107 -17.93 -8.97 0.48
CA ARG A 107 -18.24 -10.18 -0.32
C ARG A 107 -17.08 -10.69 -1.20
N PHE A 108 -15.98 -9.94 -1.29
CA PHE A 108 -14.77 -10.28 -2.05
C PHE A 108 -13.63 -10.73 -1.13
N GLY A 109 -13.85 -10.76 0.18
CA GLY A 109 -12.88 -11.21 1.18
C GLY A 109 -11.95 -10.11 1.69
N TYR A 110 -12.19 -8.85 1.33
CA TYR A 110 -11.34 -7.73 1.78
C TYR A 110 -11.87 -7.08 3.04
N GLY A 111 -10.96 -6.82 3.98
CA GLY A 111 -11.26 -6.01 5.16
C GLY A 111 -11.61 -4.57 4.78
N ARG A 112 -12.63 -4.01 5.43
CA ARG A 112 -13.10 -2.63 5.20
C ARG A 112 -13.03 -1.83 6.48
N ALA A 113 -12.55 -0.59 6.36
CA ALA A 113 -12.43 0.36 7.46
C ALA A 113 -13.21 1.65 7.17
N TYR A 114 -13.63 2.32 8.23
CA TYR A 114 -14.43 3.54 8.22
C TYR A 114 -13.67 4.62 8.99
N PRO A 115 -12.69 5.30 8.36
CA PRO A 115 -11.78 6.20 9.07
C PRO A 115 -12.50 7.40 9.72
N ASP A 116 -13.60 7.86 9.15
CA ASP A 116 -14.45 8.94 9.68
C ASP A 116 -15.68 8.42 10.45
N GLY A 117 -15.78 7.10 10.66
CA GLY A 117 -16.91 6.46 11.32
C GLY A 117 -18.16 6.29 10.45
N ALA A 118 -18.17 6.79 9.21
CA ALA A 118 -19.31 6.69 8.30
C ALA A 118 -19.13 5.51 7.33
N ARG A 119 -20.18 4.69 7.16
CA ARG A 119 -20.16 3.59 6.18
C ARG A 119 -20.00 4.07 4.74
N ALA A 120 -20.53 5.26 4.43
CA ALA A 120 -20.45 5.88 3.11
C ALA A 120 -19.01 6.11 2.65
N ASN A 121 -18.08 6.36 3.59
CA ASN A 121 -16.68 6.64 3.32
C ASN A 121 -15.78 5.42 3.60
N SER A 122 -16.34 4.22 3.39
CA SER A 122 -15.58 2.98 3.57
C SER A 122 -14.43 2.87 2.58
N SER A 123 -13.28 2.41 3.08
CA SER A 123 -12.08 2.14 2.28
C SER A 123 -11.51 0.77 2.64
N GLY A 124 -10.61 0.25 1.80
CA GLY A 124 -9.89 -0.99 2.10
C GLY A 124 -9.09 -0.83 3.38
N ALA A 125 -9.25 -1.74 4.34
CA ALA A 125 -8.59 -1.65 5.65
C ALA A 125 -7.07 -1.53 5.51
N HIS A 126 -6.46 -2.35 4.64
CA HIS A 126 -5.04 -2.30 4.32
C HIS A 126 -4.60 -0.92 3.77
N ARG A 127 -5.42 -0.25 2.94
CA ARG A 127 -5.13 1.09 2.42
C ARG A 127 -5.16 2.13 3.53
N VAL A 128 -6.17 2.06 4.41
CA VAL A 128 -6.26 2.98 5.56
C VAL A 128 -5.06 2.80 6.48
N VAL A 129 -4.64 1.56 6.74
CA VAL A 129 -3.45 1.28 7.55
C VAL A 129 -2.18 1.81 6.89
N TRP A 130 -2.01 1.61 5.58
CA TRP A 130 -0.87 2.18 4.87
C TRP A 130 -0.81 3.69 5.02
N ILE A 131 -1.92 4.38 4.76
CA ILE A 131 -1.98 5.84 4.82
C ILE A 131 -1.71 6.35 6.24
N LEU A 132 -2.26 5.67 7.25
CA LEU A 132 -2.06 6.01 8.65
C LEU A 132 -0.58 5.98 9.05
N LEU A 133 0.18 4.99 8.55
CA LEU A 133 1.56 4.73 8.99
C LEU A 133 2.63 5.35 8.08
N ASN A 134 2.34 5.53 6.80
CA ASN A 134 3.29 5.98 5.78
C ASN A 134 2.92 7.34 5.15
N GLY A 135 1.73 7.87 5.42
CA GLY A 135 1.26 9.13 4.87
C GLY A 135 0.39 8.98 3.61
N PRO A 136 -0.03 10.11 3.00
CA PRO A 136 -0.99 10.12 1.90
C PRO A 136 -0.47 9.37 0.67
N LEU A 137 -1.39 8.75 -0.05
CA LEU A 137 -1.14 8.10 -1.34
C LEU A 137 -1.83 8.88 -2.45
N ASP A 138 -1.19 8.91 -3.61
CA ASP A 138 -1.84 9.36 -4.84
C ASP A 138 -3.11 8.52 -5.13
N SER A 139 -4.08 9.13 -5.81
CA SER A 139 -5.35 8.48 -6.14
C SER A 139 -5.20 7.36 -7.19
N SER A 140 -4.16 7.42 -8.02
CA SER A 140 -3.83 6.41 -9.04
C SER A 140 -3.12 5.17 -8.46
N ILE A 141 -2.64 5.26 -7.22
CA ILE A 141 -1.89 4.19 -6.56
C ILE A 141 -2.83 3.28 -5.77
N GLN A 142 -2.68 1.98 -5.99
CA GLN A 142 -3.36 0.91 -5.29
C GLN A 142 -2.41 0.26 -4.28
N ILE A 143 -2.96 -0.44 -3.29
CA ILE A 143 -2.16 -1.22 -2.34
C ILE A 143 -2.36 -2.70 -2.65
N ASP A 144 -1.27 -3.40 -2.94
CA ASP A 144 -1.23 -4.83 -3.21
C ASP A 144 -0.70 -5.61 -1.99
N HIS A 145 -1.15 -6.86 -1.86
CA HIS A 145 -0.76 -7.77 -0.79
C HIS A 145 0.40 -8.66 -1.24
N ARG A 146 1.62 -8.35 -0.78
CA ARG A 146 2.81 -9.18 -1.03
C ARG A 146 2.71 -10.58 -0.43
N CYS A 147 1.94 -10.72 0.64
CA CYS A 147 1.67 -12.00 1.28
C CYS A 147 0.70 -12.90 0.52
N HIS A 148 0.18 -12.47 -0.63
CA HIS A 148 -0.77 -13.26 -1.42
C HIS A 148 -0.29 -13.45 -2.86
N ASP A 149 0.01 -14.69 -3.22
CA ASP A 149 0.32 -15.08 -4.59
C ASP A 149 -0.86 -15.84 -5.22
N TYR A 150 -1.53 -15.19 -6.17
CA TYR A 150 -2.66 -15.75 -6.91
C TYR A 150 -2.31 -16.96 -7.78
N THR A 151 -1.03 -17.15 -8.12
CA THR A 151 -0.59 -18.32 -8.87
C THR A 151 -0.49 -19.58 -8.01
N LYS A 152 -0.42 -19.40 -6.68
CA LYS A 152 -0.28 -20.48 -5.69
C LYS A 152 -1.52 -20.65 -4.81
N CYS A 153 -2.38 -19.64 -4.72
CA CYS A 153 -3.55 -19.67 -3.85
C CYS A 153 -4.83 -20.12 -4.60
N SER A 154 -5.37 -21.27 -4.21
CA SER A 154 -6.66 -21.80 -4.71
C SER A 154 -7.88 -21.29 -3.94
N LEU A 155 -7.69 -20.64 -2.79
CA LEU A 155 -8.77 -20.25 -1.86
C LEU A 155 -9.59 -19.04 -2.35
N ALA A 156 -9.35 -18.53 -3.56
CA ALA A 156 -10.09 -17.45 -4.18
C ALA A 156 -10.41 -16.29 -3.20
N ARG A 157 -11.69 -16.06 -2.87
CA ARG A 157 -12.15 -14.98 -1.97
C ARG A 157 -12.03 -15.33 -0.47
N ASP A 158 -11.91 -16.61 -0.15
CA ASP A 158 -11.76 -17.11 1.21
C ASP A 158 -10.30 -17.05 1.70
N CYS A 159 -9.36 -16.69 0.82
CA CYS A 159 -7.96 -16.51 1.16
C CYS A 159 -7.77 -15.51 2.33
N PRO A 160 -7.20 -15.93 3.47
CA PRO A 160 -7.04 -15.06 4.64
C PRO A 160 -6.07 -13.90 4.38
N HIS A 161 -5.14 -14.03 3.44
CA HIS A 161 -4.18 -12.98 3.09
C HIS A 161 -4.86 -11.71 2.55
N ARG A 162 -6.07 -11.80 1.97
CA ARG A 162 -6.88 -10.63 1.56
C ARG A 162 -7.31 -9.74 2.73
N ARG A 163 -7.30 -10.31 3.94
CA ARG A 163 -7.64 -9.63 5.20
C ARG A 163 -6.39 -9.12 5.91
N CYS A 164 -5.19 -9.35 5.39
CA CYS A 164 -3.95 -8.90 6.01
C CYS A 164 -3.88 -7.36 6.03
N VAL A 165 -3.51 -6.79 7.17
CA VAL A 165 -3.22 -5.37 7.34
C VAL A 165 -1.81 -5.11 7.86
N ASN A 166 -0.91 -6.11 7.79
CA ASN A 166 0.49 -5.93 8.13
C ASN A 166 1.15 -5.01 7.09
N PRO A 167 1.62 -3.81 7.45
CA PRO A 167 2.24 -2.88 6.50
C PRO A 167 3.52 -3.43 5.84
N HIS A 168 4.25 -4.36 6.46
CA HIS A 168 5.36 -5.06 5.81
C HIS A 168 4.91 -5.96 4.65
N HIS A 169 3.64 -6.37 4.62
CA HIS A 169 3.05 -7.19 3.55
C HIS A 169 2.30 -6.36 2.50
N LEU A 170 2.37 -5.03 2.58
CA LEU A 170 1.68 -4.12 1.67
C LEU A 170 2.68 -3.43 0.74
N GLU A 171 2.31 -3.26 -0.52
CA GLU A 171 3.13 -2.54 -1.50
C GLU A 171 2.24 -1.56 -2.28
N PRO A 172 2.62 -0.27 -2.35
CA PRO A 172 2.00 0.67 -3.28
C PRO A 172 2.38 0.32 -4.70
N VAL A 173 1.38 0.12 -5.55
CA VAL A 173 1.55 -0.27 -6.94
C VAL A 173 0.58 0.49 -7.84
N THR A 174 0.87 0.54 -9.12
CA THR A 174 -0.07 1.03 -10.13
C THR A 174 -1.23 0.05 -10.33
N ALA A 175 -2.35 0.54 -10.88
CA ALA A 175 -3.48 -0.31 -11.24
C ALA A 175 -3.11 -1.40 -12.25
N LEU A 176 -2.15 -1.12 -13.15
CA LEU A 176 -1.67 -2.09 -14.13
C LEU A 176 -0.90 -3.22 -13.44
N GLU A 177 0.05 -2.91 -12.55
CA GLU A 177 0.82 -3.91 -11.81
C GLU A 177 -0.08 -4.79 -10.94
N ASN A 178 -1.00 -4.19 -10.18
CA ASN A 178 -1.97 -4.94 -9.37
C ASN A 178 -2.84 -5.86 -10.26
N GLY A 179 -3.33 -5.33 -11.38
CA GLY A 179 -4.10 -6.08 -12.36
C GLY A 179 -3.32 -7.27 -12.93
N LEU A 180 -2.04 -7.08 -13.26
CA LEU A 180 -1.16 -8.13 -13.79
C LEU A 180 -0.78 -9.19 -12.75
N ARG A 181 -0.78 -8.87 -11.45
CA ARG A 181 -0.56 -9.85 -10.38
C ARG A 181 -1.80 -10.65 -9.98
N SER A 182 -2.99 -10.18 -10.36
CA SER A 182 -4.26 -10.83 -10.03
C SER A 182 -4.50 -12.19 -10.72
N ASN A 183 -5.58 -12.87 -10.35
CA ASN A 183 -6.11 -14.04 -11.08
C ASN A 183 -7.14 -13.67 -12.17
N SER A 184 -7.08 -12.45 -12.73
CA SER A 184 -8.01 -12.05 -13.79
C SER A 184 -7.73 -12.78 -15.11
N PRO A 185 -8.72 -12.93 -16.02
CA PRO A 185 -8.49 -13.49 -17.35
C PRO A 185 -7.40 -12.76 -18.13
N VAL A 186 -7.29 -11.43 -17.95
CA VAL A 186 -6.25 -10.59 -18.58
C VAL A 186 -4.87 -11.02 -18.11
N SER A 187 -4.68 -11.09 -16.79
CA SER A 187 -3.43 -11.49 -16.17
C SER A 187 -3.04 -12.93 -16.49
N ASN A 188 -4.01 -13.85 -16.44
CA ASN A 188 -3.81 -15.25 -16.85
C ASN A 188 -3.40 -15.35 -18.32
N ASN A 189 -4.02 -14.57 -19.21
CA ASN A 189 -3.65 -14.55 -20.62
C ASN A 189 -2.29 -13.89 -20.87
N ALA A 190 -1.90 -12.89 -20.07
CA ALA A 190 -0.58 -12.27 -20.14
C ALA A 190 0.53 -13.25 -19.74
N ARG A 191 0.32 -14.06 -18.68
CA ARG A 191 1.27 -15.09 -18.21
C ARG A 191 1.45 -16.29 -19.14
N LYS A 192 0.49 -16.57 -20.04
CA LYS A 192 0.58 -17.74 -20.93
C LYS A 192 1.86 -17.69 -21.77
N THR A 193 2.62 -18.79 -21.77
CA THR A 193 3.77 -18.95 -22.67
C THR A 193 3.40 -19.70 -23.94
N HIS A 194 2.27 -20.42 -23.94
CA HIS A 194 1.82 -21.23 -25.06
C HIS A 194 0.34 -20.96 -25.39
N CYS A 195 -0.02 -21.13 -26.65
CA CYS A 195 -1.42 -21.12 -27.07
C CYS A 195 -2.13 -22.41 -26.66
N ILE A 196 -3.46 -22.46 -26.85
CA ILE A 196 -4.28 -23.65 -26.52
C ILE A 196 -3.86 -24.93 -27.26
N ARG A 197 -3.11 -24.82 -28.36
CA ARG A 197 -2.57 -25.96 -29.13
C ARG A 197 -1.10 -26.26 -28.82
N GLY A 198 -0.53 -25.67 -27.77
CA GLY A 198 0.85 -25.92 -27.36
C GLY A 198 1.92 -25.21 -28.19
N HIS A 199 1.58 -24.33 -29.13
CA HIS A 199 2.59 -23.51 -29.80
C HIS A 199 3.05 -22.36 -28.89
N GLU A 200 4.36 -22.18 -28.79
CA GLU A 200 5.00 -21.15 -27.98
C GLU A 200 4.70 -19.73 -28.49
N PHE A 201 4.48 -18.79 -27.58
CA PHE A 201 4.38 -17.37 -27.87
C PHE A 201 5.76 -16.71 -27.81
N ASN A 202 6.42 -16.59 -28.97
CA ASN A 202 7.65 -15.82 -29.17
C ASN A 202 7.42 -14.70 -30.21
N ALA A 203 8.45 -13.92 -30.53
CA ALA A 203 8.34 -12.80 -31.47
C ALA A 203 7.87 -13.22 -32.88
N GLU A 204 8.23 -14.44 -33.31
CA GLU A 204 7.87 -14.96 -34.63
C GLU A 204 6.43 -15.51 -34.66
N ASN A 205 5.99 -16.18 -33.59
CA ASN A 205 4.70 -16.88 -33.53
C ASN A 205 3.58 -16.07 -32.84
N THR A 206 3.86 -14.85 -32.39
CA THR A 206 2.87 -13.97 -31.75
C THR A 206 2.43 -12.87 -32.71
N LEU A 207 1.13 -12.79 -32.98
CA LEU A 207 0.51 -11.74 -33.78
C LEU A 207 -0.42 -10.90 -32.90
N PRO A 208 -0.46 -9.56 -33.06
CA PRO A 208 -1.49 -8.75 -32.42
C PRO A 208 -2.87 -9.13 -32.97
N HIS A 209 -3.90 -9.05 -32.12
CA HIS A 209 -5.27 -9.20 -32.58
C HIS A 209 -5.71 -7.92 -33.34
N GLY A 210 -6.50 -8.05 -34.41
CA GLY A 210 -6.89 -6.92 -35.27
C GLY A 210 -7.78 -5.87 -34.62
N ASN A 211 -8.34 -6.15 -33.45
CA ASN A 211 -9.09 -5.18 -32.63
C ASN A 211 -8.20 -4.42 -31.64
N GLY A 212 -6.88 -4.61 -31.70
CA GLY A 212 -5.91 -4.01 -30.77
C GLY A 212 -5.85 -4.67 -29.40
N TYR A 213 -6.65 -5.70 -29.12
CA TYR A 213 -6.70 -6.36 -27.82
C TYR A 213 -6.37 -7.85 -27.89
N GLY A 214 -5.28 -8.23 -27.22
CA GLY A 214 -4.82 -9.61 -27.12
C GLY A 214 -3.90 -10.05 -28.25
N ARG A 215 -3.58 -11.35 -28.28
CA ARG A 215 -2.65 -11.95 -29.24
C ARG A 215 -3.23 -13.21 -29.88
N LYS A 216 -2.81 -13.46 -31.12
CA LYS A 216 -3.07 -14.68 -31.88
C LYS A 216 -1.77 -15.46 -32.04
N CYS A 217 -1.89 -16.78 -32.09
CA CYS A 217 -0.79 -17.65 -32.50
C CYS A 217 -0.74 -17.68 -34.04
N ARG A 218 0.41 -17.35 -34.63
CA ARG A 218 0.62 -17.33 -36.08
C ARG A 218 0.33 -18.69 -36.71
N VAL A 219 0.83 -19.78 -36.11
CA VAL A 219 0.58 -21.14 -36.59
C VAL A 219 -0.93 -21.48 -36.57
N CYS A 220 -1.62 -21.14 -35.47
CA CYS A 220 -3.07 -21.37 -35.39
C CYS A 220 -3.85 -20.56 -36.43
N GLU A 221 -3.45 -19.33 -36.70
CA GLU A 221 -4.10 -18.48 -37.70
C GLU A 221 -3.87 -19.02 -39.12
N ALA A 222 -2.67 -19.52 -39.42
CA ALA A 222 -2.36 -20.17 -40.69
C ALA A 222 -3.23 -21.41 -40.91
N ILE A 223 -3.38 -22.27 -39.88
CA ILE A 223 -4.27 -23.44 -39.93
C ILE A 223 -5.72 -23.00 -40.21
N ARG A 224 -6.24 -22.05 -39.42
CA ARG A 224 -7.62 -21.54 -39.59
C ARG A 224 -7.87 -20.96 -40.98
N SER A 225 -6.92 -20.20 -41.52
CA SER A 225 -7.01 -19.60 -42.85
C SER A 225 -7.06 -20.67 -43.94
N ARG A 226 -6.23 -21.72 -43.84
CA ARG A 226 -6.25 -22.87 -44.77
C ARG A 226 -7.60 -23.59 -44.73
N THR A 227 -8.11 -23.91 -43.54
CA THR A 227 -9.41 -24.58 -43.38
C THR A 227 -10.54 -23.74 -43.98
N ARG A 228 -10.63 -22.45 -43.64
CA ARG A 228 -11.66 -21.54 -44.17
C ARG A 228 -11.62 -21.42 -45.70
N ARG A 229 -10.42 -21.33 -46.30
CA ARG A 229 -10.27 -21.26 -47.76
C ARG A 229 -10.74 -22.55 -48.44
N ALA A 230 -10.46 -23.71 -47.84
CA ALA A 230 -10.93 -25.00 -48.33
C ALA A 230 -12.47 -25.10 -48.26
N GLU A 231 -13.08 -24.68 -47.15
CA GLU A 231 -14.54 -24.63 -46.98
C GLU A 231 -15.23 -23.73 -48.01
N LEU A 232 -14.61 -22.59 -48.34
CA LEU A 232 -15.11 -21.65 -49.36
C LEU A 232 -14.80 -22.08 -50.81
N GLY A 233 -14.21 -23.27 -51.02
CA GLY A 233 -13.84 -23.76 -52.36
C GLY A 233 -12.74 -22.94 -53.05
N ILE A 234 -12.03 -22.09 -52.31
CA ILE A 234 -10.98 -21.23 -52.87
C ILE A 234 -9.74 -22.10 -53.11
N LYS A 235 -9.51 -22.48 -54.37
CA LYS A 235 -8.33 -23.26 -54.76
C LYS A 235 -7.05 -22.55 -54.27
N PRO A 236 -6.08 -23.28 -53.68
CA PRO A 236 -4.80 -22.70 -53.35
C PRO A 236 -4.17 -22.15 -54.62
N ARG A 237 -3.56 -20.95 -54.56
CA ARG A 237 -2.72 -20.47 -55.66
C ARG A 237 -1.58 -21.49 -55.78
N ILE A 238 -1.60 -22.29 -56.83
CA ILE A 238 -0.49 -23.16 -57.19
C ILE A 238 0.72 -22.22 -57.35
N ALA A 239 1.70 -22.33 -56.46
CA ALA A 239 2.97 -21.62 -56.64
C ALA A 239 3.60 -22.17 -57.91
N ARG A 240 3.52 -21.40 -59.01
CA ARG A 240 4.23 -21.71 -60.25
C ARG A 240 5.72 -21.49 -60.02
N ARG A 241 6.41 -22.50 -59.47
CA ARG A 241 7.81 -22.76 -59.76
C ARG A 241 8.02 -24.27 -59.70
N ARG A 242 7.91 -24.88 -60.87
CA ARG A 242 8.53 -26.17 -61.16
C ARG A 242 10.03 -25.90 -61.16
N ILE A 243 10.74 -26.37 -60.14
CA ILE A 243 12.19 -26.52 -60.22
C ILE A 243 12.38 -27.92 -60.78
N GLU A 244 12.91 -28.00 -62.00
CA GLU A 244 13.31 -29.25 -62.61
C GLU A 244 14.59 -29.72 -61.90
N ILE A 245 14.57 -30.94 -61.37
CA ILE A 245 15.74 -31.62 -60.83
C ILE A 245 16.27 -32.49 -61.97
N PRO A 246 17.49 -32.28 -62.47
CA PRO A 246 18.11 -33.17 -63.45
C PRO A 246 18.52 -34.49 -62.78
N GLU A 247 18.55 -35.54 -63.62
CA GLU A 247 18.56 -36.98 -63.32
C GLU A 247 19.52 -37.47 -62.22
#